data_AF-A0A2D8MH60-F1
#
_entry.id   AF-A0A2D8MH60-F1
#
_cell.length_a   1.000
_cell.length_b   1.000
_cell.length_c   1.000
_cell.angle_alpha   90.00
_cell.angle_beta   90.00
_cell.angle_gamma   90.00
#
_symmetry.space_group_name_H-M   'P 1'
#
loop_
_entity.id
_entity.type
_entity.pdbx_description
1 polymer ?
#
loop_
_entity_poly.entity_id
_entity_poly.type
_entity_poly.pdbx_seq_one_letter_code
_entity_poly.pdbx_strand_id
1 'polypeptide(L)' 'MGGQLRAIPGAVLGWDMGAALALGRALGIAPLAVVELLPVIEAEMIRKTNEQIEEGRSDGREESFRSSRR' A
#
# COMPACT_ATOMS: atom_id res chain seq x y z
N MET A 1 -11.38 0.14 12.56
CA MET A 1 -10.25 1.10 12.60
C MET A 1 -9.71 1.21 11.19
N GLY A 2 -10.05 2.28 10.46
CA GLY A 2 -9.49 2.52 9.13
C GLY A 2 -8.23 3.36 9.29
N GLY A 3 -7.06 2.79 9.03
CA GLY A 3 -5.83 3.56 8.95
C GLY A 3 -5.90 4.51 7.75
N GLN A 4 -5.40 5.73 7.89
CA GLN A 4 -5.40 6.71 6.81
C GLN A 4 -4.33 6.36 5.76
N LEU A 5 -4.70 6.41 4.49
CA LEU A 5 -3.79 6.23 3.35
C LEU A 5 -3.37 7.59 2.82
N ARG A 6 -2.06 7.78 2.58
CA ARG A 6 -1.52 8.94 1.87
C ARG A 6 -1.22 8.53 0.45
N ALA A 7 -1.88 9.15 -0.52
CA ALA A 7 -1.78 8.78 -1.93
C ALA A 7 -1.92 10.00 -2.84
N ILE A 8 -1.42 9.85 -4.07
CA ILE A 8 -1.64 10.72 -5.22
C ILE A 8 -2.33 9.91 -6.33
N PRO A 9 -2.87 10.55 -7.40
CA PRO A 9 -3.46 9.80 -8.50
C PRO A 9 -2.47 8.78 -9.08
N GLY A 10 -2.78 7.50 -8.91
CA GLY A 10 -1.98 6.39 -9.43
C GLY A 10 -0.82 5.91 -8.56
N ALA A 11 -0.64 6.41 -7.33
CA ALA A 11 0.37 5.88 -6.41
C ALA A 11 0.05 6.15 -4.94
N VAL A 12 0.43 5.20 -4.08
CA VAL A 12 0.48 5.32 -2.62
C VAL A 12 1.84 5.84 -2.19
N LEU A 13 1.82 6.77 -1.24
CA LEU A 13 2.99 7.41 -0.64
C LEU A 13 3.27 6.93 0.79
N GLY A 14 2.26 6.39 1.48
CA GLY A 14 2.45 5.81 2.80
C GLY A 14 1.16 5.57 3.56
N TRP A 15 1.30 4.93 4.72
CA TRP A 15 0.21 4.50 5.57
C TRP A 15 0.25 5.24 6.92
N ASP A 16 -0.82 5.24 7.70
CA ASP A 16 -0.80 5.88 9.02
C ASP A 16 -0.01 5.05 10.05
N MET A 17 1.18 5.54 10.43
CA MET A 17 2.03 4.89 11.43
C MET A 17 1.39 4.87 12.81
N GLY A 18 0.58 5.89 13.14
CA GLY A 18 -0.13 5.96 14.43
C GLY A 18 -1.07 4.77 14.60
N ALA A 19 -1.85 4.47 13.58
CA ALA A 19 -2.75 3.32 13.53
C ALA A 19 -1.98 1.99 13.59
N ALA A 20 -0.85 1.87 12.91
CA ALA A 20 -0.04 0.66 12.94
C ALA A 20 0.61 0.42 14.32
N LEU A 21 1.08 1.48 14.99
CA LEU A 21 1.58 1.42 16.36
C LEU A 21 0.46 1.07 17.35
N ALA A 22 -0.73 1.67 17.20
CA ALA A 22 -1.89 1.37 18.02
C ALA A 22 -2.37 -0.08 17.83
N LEU A 23 -2.34 -0.59 16.60
CA LEU A 23 -2.63 -1.98 16.28
C LEU A 23 -1.61 -2.92 16.94
N GLY A 24 -0.31 -2.64 16.80
CA GLY A 24 0.75 -3.43 17.44
C GLY A 24 0.58 -3.50 18.96
N ARG A 25 0.21 -2.38 19.59
CA ARG A 25 -0.15 -2.33 21.02
C ARG A 25 -1.36 -3.20 21.35
N ALA A 26 -2.42 -3.13 20.55
CA ALA A 26 -3.65 -3.92 20.76
C ALA A 26 -3.41 -5.43 20.63
N LEU A 27 -2.47 -5.84 19.78
CA LEU A 27 -2.05 -7.24 19.63
C LEU A 27 -1.08 -7.71 20.73
N GLY A 28 -0.69 -6.84 21.67
CA GLY A 28 0.25 -7.18 22.73
C GLY A 28 1.71 -7.32 22.26
N ILE A 29 2.04 -6.78 21.08
CA ILE A 29 3.42 -6.82 20.55
C ILE A 29 4.28 -5.80 21.28
N ALA A 30 5.53 -6.17 21.57
CA ALA A 30 6.51 -5.28 22.19
C ALA A 30 6.65 -3.99 21.35
N PRO A 31 6.49 -2.78 21.93
CA PRO A 31 6.45 -1.53 21.17
C PRO A 31 7.73 -1.27 20.40
N LEU A 32 8.88 -1.66 20.96
CA LEU A 32 10.18 -1.53 20.32
C LEU A 32 10.24 -2.40 19.05
N ALA A 33 9.76 -3.64 19.13
CA ALA A 33 9.70 -4.54 17.96
C ALA A 33 8.79 -3.96 16.87
N VAL A 34 7.66 -3.37 17.27
CA VAL A 34 6.74 -2.71 16.32
C VAL A 34 7.46 -1.56 15.61
N VAL A 35 8.14 -0.67 16.32
CA VAL A 35 8.86 0.48 15.74
C VAL A 35 10.00 0.07 14.82
N GLU A 36 10.74 -0.99 15.15
CA GLU A 36 11.85 -1.47 14.32
C GLU A 36 11.37 -2.12 13.01
N LEU A 37 10.26 -2.87 13.06
CA LEU A 37 9.75 -3.61 11.91
C LEU A 37 8.86 -2.77 11.00
N LEU A 38 8.14 -1.79 11.56
CA LEU A 38 7.15 -1.01 10.82
C LEU A 38 7.70 -0.31 9.57
N PRO A 39 8.87 0.33 9.59
CA PRO A 39 9.42 1.01 8.41
C PRO A 39 9.64 0.06 7.23
N VAL A 40 10.13 -1.16 7.50
CA VAL A 40 10.35 -2.17 6.47
C VAL A 40 9.03 -2.69 5.91
N ILE A 41 8.06 -2.94 6.79
CA ILE A 41 6.71 -3.37 6.39
C ILE A 41 6.05 -2.29 5.54
N GLU A 42 6.13 -1.02 5.93
CA GLU A 42 5.54 0.07 5.15
C GLU A 42 6.16 0.19 3.77
N ALA A 43 7.49 0.14 3.67
CA ALA A 43 8.19 0.20 2.40
C ALA A 43 7.70 -0.90 1.44
N GLU A 44 7.57 -2.13 1.94
CA GLU A 44 7.10 -3.26 1.14
C GLU A 44 5.61 -3.13 0.79
N MET A 45 4.77 -2.67 1.72
CA MET A 45 3.35 -2.42 1.47
C MET A 45 3.14 -1.32 0.41
N ILE A 46 3.91 -0.23 0.45
CA ILE A 46 3.89 0.83 -0.56
C ILE A 46 4.28 0.25 -1.93
N ARG A 47 5.42 -0.46 -1.99
CA ARG A 47 5.92 -1.06 -3.21
C ARG A 47 4.89 -1.99 -3.85
N LYS A 48 4.38 -2.96 -3.08
CA LYS A 48 3.38 -3.93 -3.54
C LYS A 48 2.06 -3.31 -3.96
N THR A 49 1.62 -2.26 -3.26
CA THR A 49 0.37 -1.58 -3.62
C THR A 49 0.55 -0.82 -4.94
N ASN A 50 1.69 -0.16 -5.13
CA ASN A 50 2.00 0.57 -6.36
C ASN A 50 2.17 -0.38 -7.56
N GLU A 51 2.80 -1.55 -7.36
CA GLU A 51 2.90 -2.61 -8.38
C GLU A 51 1.50 -3.04 -8.87
N GLN A 52 0.59 -3.35 -7.95
CA GLN A 52 -0.79 -3.73 -8.30
C GLN A 52 -1.55 -2.61 -9.04
N ILE A 53 -1.33 -1.35 -8.66
CA ILE A 53 -1.92 -0.20 -9.36
C ILE A 53 -1.39 -0.11 -10.80
N GLU A 54 -0.10 -0.36 -11.00
CA GLU A 54 0.52 -0.32 -12.33
C GLU A 54 0.08 -1.49 -13.22
N GLU A 55 -0.01 -2.70 -12.67
CA GLU A 55 -0.53 -3.90 -13.34
C GLU A 55 -1.96 -3.68 -13.84
N GLY A 56 -2.88 -3.26 -12.97
CA GLY A 56 -4.28 -2.99 -13.36
C GLY A 56 -4.42 -1.86 -14.40
N ARG A 57 -3.45 -0.94 -14.45
CA ARG A 57 -3.41 0.13 -15.46
C ARG A 57 -2.87 -0.35 -16.81
N SER A 58 -2.07 -1.40 -16.82
CA SER A 58 -1.51 -2.00 -18.03
C SER A 58 -2.54 -2.89 -18.73
N ASP A 59 -3.31 -3.67 -17.95
CA ASP A 59 -4.43 -4.48 -18.46
C ASP A 59 -5.47 -3.63 -19.19
N GLY A 60 -5.90 -2.52 -18.59
CA GLY A 60 -6.89 -1.62 -19.22
C GLY A 60 -6.38 -0.93 -20.49
N ARG A 61 -5.06 -0.76 -20.64
CA ARG A 61 -4.46 -0.26 -21.89
C ARG A 61 -4.46 -1.34 -22.97
N GLU A 62 -4.06 -2.57 -22.65
CA GLU A 62 -4.08 -3.67 -23.62
C GLU A 62 -5.48 -3.98 -24.14
N GLU A 63 -6.50 -3.92 -23.29
CA GLU A 63 -7.89 -4.11 -23.70
C GLU A 63 -8.39 -3.00 -24.64
N SER A 64 -8.04 -1.74 -24.35
CA SER A 64 -8.38 -0.60 -25.21
C SER A 64 -7.70 -0.70 -26.59
N PHE A 65 -6.42 -1.12 -26.62
CA PHE A 65 -5.70 -1.38 -27.88
C PHE A 65 -6.28 -2.55 -28.67
N ARG A 66 -6.81 -3.58 -27.99
CA ARG A 66 -7.44 -4.75 -28.62
C ARG A 66 -8.83 -4.43 -29.16
N SER A 67 -9.61 -3.59 -28.47
CA SER A 67 -10.93 -3.14 -28.92
C SER A 67 -10.86 -2.19 -30.10
N SER A 68 -9.83 -1.33 -30.18
CA SER A 68 -9.66 -0.39 -31.30
C SER A 68 -9.14 -1.05 -32.59
N ARG A 69 -8.72 -2.32 -32.53
CA ARG A 69 -8.22 -3.10 -33.67
C ARG A 69 -9.25 -4.11 -34.22
N ARG A 70 -10.49 -4.08 -33.73
CA ARG A 70 -11.63 -4.81 -34.31
C ARG A 70 -12.49 -3.91 -35.18
#